data_AF-A0A1R3K968-F1
#
_entry.id   AF-A0A1R3K968-F1
#
_cell.length_a   1.000
_cell.length_b   1.000
_cell.length_c   1.000
_cell.angle_alpha   90.00
_cell.angle_beta   90.00
_cell.angle_gamma   90.00
#
_symmetry.space_group_name_H-M   'P 1'
#
loop_
_entity.id
_entity.type
_entity.pdbx_description
1 polymer ?
#
loop_
_entity_poly.entity_id
_entity_poly.type
_entity_poly.pdbx_seq_one_letter_code
_entity_poly.pdbx_strand_id
1 'polypeptide(L)'
;MATTTLVSKCKKMAKRWVSRLEEKQTSKPIDTAFGDGDGWFLPRDVYSFGALLLSIITKRVVNKYRPQNTIMSHDWAQNAYEEEKAVCQKESEYSIACGTLKQDPAYDARDGHVVTVLGMQCMEFEPERRPTMKDICKRLQSLRVVKQYKEIMLL
;
A
#
# COMPACT_ATOMS: atom_id res chain seq x y z
N MET A 1 19.21 13.26 -17.80
CA MET A 1 18.55 12.35 -18.76
C MET A 1 17.95 11.08 -18.14
N ALA A 2 18.30 10.67 -16.91
CA ALA A 2 17.75 9.45 -16.27
C ALA A 2 16.35 9.62 -15.62
N THR A 3 15.97 10.85 -15.25
CA THR A 3 14.70 11.16 -14.55
C THR A 3 13.47 11.00 -15.43
N THR A 4 13.56 11.32 -16.72
CA THR A 4 12.46 11.20 -17.70
C THR A 4 12.06 9.74 -17.93
N THR A 5 13.00 8.82 -17.82
CA THR A 5 12.78 7.38 -18.05
C THR A 5 12.02 6.72 -16.88
N LEU A 6 12.24 7.20 -15.66
CA LEU A 6 11.56 6.67 -14.48
C LEU A 6 10.13 7.18 -14.39
N VAL A 7 9.92 8.49 -14.61
CA VAL A 7 8.57 9.10 -14.65
C VAL A 7 7.73 8.48 -15.79
N SER A 8 8.33 8.21 -16.95
CA SER A 8 7.63 7.55 -18.06
C SER A 8 7.30 6.09 -17.77
N LYS A 9 8.20 5.34 -17.11
CA LYS A 9 7.92 3.97 -16.64
C LYS A 9 6.80 3.95 -15.59
N CYS A 10 6.83 4.83 -14.60
CA CYS A 10 5.76 4.97 -13.61
C CYS A 10 4.44 5.36 -14.27
N LYS A 11 4.42 6.31 -15.21
CA LYS A 11 3.22 6.64 -16.00
C LYS A 11 2.70 5.45 -16.79
N LYS A 12 3.58 4.64 -17.39
CA LYS A 12 3.18 3.46 -18.18
C LYS A 12 2.63 2.33 -17.29
N MET A 13 3.25 2.10 -16.13
CA MET A 13 2.76 1.14 -15.14
C MET A 13 1.44 1.61 -14.52
N ALA A 14 1.32 2.90 -14.17
CA ALA A 14 0.08 3.49 -13.66
C ALA A 14 -1.03 3.39 -14.69
N LYS A 15 -0.78 3.74 -15.96
CA LYS A 15 -1.76 3.57 -17.05
C LYS A 15 -2.19 2.12 -17.22
N ARG A 16 -1.25 1.18 -17.24
CA ARG A 16 -1.55 -0.26 -17.36
C ARG A 16 -2.32 -0.80 -16.15
N TRP A 17 -2.07 -0.25 -14.97
CA TRP A 17 -2.78 -0.58 -13.73
C TRP A 17 -4.20 0.01 -13.73
N VAL A 18 -4.36 1.27 -14.13
CA VAL A 18 -5.65 1.95 -14.30
C VAL A 18 -6.52 1.23 -15.32
N SER A 19 -5.99 0.88 -16.50
CA SER A 19 -6.77 0.11 -17.49
C SER A 19 -7.20 -1.26 -16.95
N ARG A 20 -6.39 -1.91 -16.11
CA ARG A 20 -6.71 -3.19 -15.47
C ARG A 20 -7.72 -3.04 -14.31
N LEU A 21 -7.80 -1.86 -13.69
CA LEU A 21 -8.84 -1.51 -12.72
C LEU A 21 -10.17 -1.24 -13.43
N GLU A 22 -10.15 -0.39 -14.46
CA GLU A 22 -11.33 0.00 -15.25
C GLU A 22 -11.99 -1.21 -15.93
N GLU A 23 -11.19 -2.15 -16.46
CA GLU A 23 -11.68 -3.41 -17.02
C GLU A 23 -12.43 -4.28 -15.99
N LYS A 24 -12.13 -4.13 -14.69
CA LYS A 24 -12.68 -4.98 -13.62
C LYS A 24 -13.77 -4.31 -12.79
N GLN A 25 -13.94 -2.99 -12.94
CA GLN A 25 -14.85 -2.13 -12.17
C GLN A 25 -16.26 -2.05 -12.77
N THR A 26 -16.82 -3.19 -13.19
CA THR A 26 -18.21 -3.30 -13.68
C THR A 26 -19.12 -4.04 -12.69
N SER A 27 -18.85 -3.96 -11.39
CA SER A 27 -19.68 -4.65 -10.39
C SER A 27 -19.80 -3.81 -9.12
N LYS A 28 -21.03 -3.81 -8.59
CA LYS A 28 -21.63 -2.94 -7.57
C LYS A 28 -20.71 -2.50 -6.42
N PRO A 29 -20.96 -1.30 -5.84
CA PRO A 29 -20.24 -0.86 -4.64
C PRO A 29 -20.35 -1.93 -3.56
N ILE A 30 -19.31 -2.02 -2.72
CA ILE A 30 -19.29 -2.89 -1.54
C ILE A 30 -20.35 -2.34 -0.58
N ASP A 31 -21.59 -2.74 -0.78
CA ASP A 31 -22.69 -2.47 0.13
C ASP A 31 -22.42 -3.27 1.41
N THR A 32 -21.93 -2.55 2.42
CA THR A 32 -22.07 -2.97 3.82
C THR A 32 -22.88 -1.88 4.51
N ALA A 33 -24.19 -1.91 4.28
CA ALA A 33 -25.13 -1.19 5.12
C ALA A 33 -25.02 -1.74 6.55
N PHE A 34 -24.89 -0.87 7.55
CA PHE A 34 -25.55 -0.92 8.87
C PHE A 34 -25.01 0.20 9.78
N GLY A 35 -25.92 1.08 10.25
CA GLY A 35 -25.78 1.85 11.48
C GLY A 35 -25.48 3.35 11.33
N ASP A 36 -26.46 4.18 11.69
CA ASP A 36 -26.38 5.64 11.75
C ASP A 36 -25.24 6.14 12.64
N GLY A 37 -24.37 6.98 12.07
CA GLY A 37 -23.25 7.60 12.76
C GLY A 37 -22.16 8.05 11.79
N ASP A 38 -22.14 9.34 11.54
CA ASP A 38 -21.19 10.13 10.78
C ASP A 38 -19.71 10.02 11.24
N GLY A 39 -19.42 9.27 12.31
CA GLY A 39 -18.07 8.99 12.84
C GLY A 39 -17.40 7.68 12.40
N TRP A 40 -18.12 6.74 11.77
CA TRP A 40 -17.60 5.38 11.49
C TRP A 40 -16.89 5.23 10.14
N PHE A 41 -17.00 6.23 9.26
CA PHE A 41 -16.41 6.20 7.93
C PHE A 41 -14.89 6.40 7.96
N LEU A 42 -14.39 7.32 8.80
CA LEU A 42 -12.96 7.62 8.87
C LEU A 42 -12.11 6.40 9.29
N PRO A 43 -12.49 5.61 10.32
CA PRO A 43 -11.78 4.37 10.62
C PRO A 43 -11.83 3.35 9.48
N ARG A 44 -12.92 3.29 8.71
CA ARG A 44 -13.09 2.36 7.58
C ARG A 44 -12.27 2.79 6.37
N ASP A 45 -12.16 4.09 6.12
CA ASP A 45 -11.32 4.66 5.07
C ASP A 45 -9.84 4.40 5.36
N VAL A 46 -9.41 4.54 6.62
CA VAL A 46 -8.05 4.20 7.03
C VAL A 46 -7.76 2.71 6.80
N TYR A 47 -8.69 1.82 7.20
CA TYR A 47 -8.55 0.38 6.94
C TYR A 47 -8.43 0.08 5.44
N SER A 48 -9.34 0.63 4.64
CA SER A 48 -9.38 0.45 3.19
C SER A 48 -8.12 0.99 2.53
N PHE A 49 -7.59 2.11 3.01
CA PHE A 49 -6.33 2.68 2.58
C PHE A 49 -5.15 1.76 2.89
N GLY A 50 -5.10 1.16 4.08
CA GLY A 50 -4.09 0.16 4.44
C GLY A 50 -4.11 -1.04 3.49
N ALA A 51 -5.29 -1.61 3.24
CA ALA A 51 -5.46 -2.72 2.32
C ALA A 51 -5.02 -2.36 0.89
N LEU A 52 -5.35 -1.15 0.42
CA LEU A 52 -4.91 -0.63 -0.87
C LEU A 52 -3.37 -0.46 -0.92
N LEU A 53 -2.77 0.13 0.12
CA LEU A 53 -1.34 0.37 0.21
C LEU A 53 -0.55 -0.93 0.13
N LEU A 54 -0.97 -1.96 0.89
CA LEU A 54 -0.36 -3.28 0.85
C LEU A 54 -0.60 -3.99 -0.49
N SER A 55 -1.78 -3.84 -1.08
CA SER A 55 -2.09 -4.38 -2.41
C SER A 55 -1.17 -3.79 -3.50
N ILE A 56 -0.82 -2.51 -3.39
CA ILE A 56 0.10 -1.84 -4.32
C ILE A 56 1.52 -2.42 -4.20
N ILE A 57 2.09 -2.48 -2.99
CA ILE A 57 3.49 -2.94 -2.83
C ILE A 57 3.66 -4.43 -3.11
N THR A 58 2.64 -5.23 -2.82
CA THR A 58 2.62 -6.66 -3.14
C THR A 58 2.25 -6.92 -4.61
N LYS A 59 1.76 -5.89 -5.33
CA LYS A 59 1.14 -5.99 -6.67
C LYS A 59 0.03 -7.06 -6.73
N ARG A 60 -0.69 -7.28 -5.63
CA ARG A 60 -1.83 -8.19 -5.56
C ARG A 60 -3.11 -7.42 -5.85
N VAL A 61 -4.03 -8.08 -6.55
CA VAL A 61 -5.37 -7.53 -6.82
C VAL A 61 -6.37 -8.48 -6.18
N VAL A 62 -7.29 -7.93 -5.41
CA VAL A 62 -8.41 -8.69 -4.85
C VAL A 62 -9.24 -9.25 -6.00
N ASN A 63 -9.37 -10.57 -6.07
CA ASN A 63 -10.18 -11.25 -7.05
C ASN A 63 -11.63 -11.28 -6.55
N LYS A 64 -12.52 -10.52 -7.23
CA LYS A 64 -13.94 -10.45 -6.89
C LYS A 64 -14.68 -11.80 -6.94
N TYR A 65 -14.18 -12.77 -7.70
CA TYR A 65 -14.79 -14.11 -7.80
C TYR A 65 -14.26 -15.09 -6.76
N ARG A 66 -13.14 -14.75 -6.10
CA ARG A 66 -12.52 -15.54 -5.01
C ARG A 66 -11.96 -14.61 -3.93
N PRO A 67 -12.79 -13.74 -3.32
CA PRO A 67 -12.33 -12.73 -2.38
C PRO A 67 -11.63 -13.35 -1.17
N GLN A 68 -12.15 -14.45 -0.63
CA GLN A 68 -11.57 -15.16 0.51
C GLN A 68 -10.12 -15.61 0.31
N ASN A 69 -9.69 -15.84 -0.94
CA ASN A 69 -8.33 -16.30 -1.26
C ASN A 69 -7.39 -15.15 -1.65
N THR A 70 -7.92 -13.93 -1.79
CA THR A 70 -7.19 -12.80 -2.38
C THR A 70 -7.38 -11.48 -1.62
N ILE A 71 -8.24 -11.47 -0.60
CA ILE A 71 -8.44 -10.32 0.26
C ILE A 71 -7.14 -10.03 1.00
N MET A 72 -6.81 -8.75 1.04
CA MET A 72 -5.71 -8.25 1.85
C MET A 72 -6.24 -8.11 3.27
N SER A 73 -6.02 -9.11 4.13
CA SER A 73 -6.34 -9.04 5.56
C SER A 73 -5.11 -8.66 6.37
N HIS A 74 -5.34 -8.16 7.59
CA HIS A 74 -4.26 -7.83 8.53
C HIS A 74 -3.45 -9.10 8.86
N ASP A 75 -4.14 -10.19 9.23
CA ASP A 75 -3.50 -11.48 9.54
C ASP A 75 -2.59 -11.98 8.41
N TRP A 76 -3.04 -11.89 7.16
CA TRP A 76 -2.21 -12.29 6.02
C TRP A 76 -0.95 -11.43 5.94
N ALA A 77 -1.09 -10.11 6.08
CA ALA A 77 0.03 -9.18 6.00
C ALA A 77 1.03 -9.39 7.15
N GLN A 78 0.53 -9.62 8.36
CA GLN A 78 1.32 -9.91 9.54
C GLN A 78 2.14 -11.20 9.35
N ASN A 79 1.50 -12.29 8.92
CA ASN A 79 2.18 -13.55 8.65
C ASN A 79 3.27 -13.41 7.56
N ALA A 80 2.94 -12.75 6.44
CA ALA A 80 3.90 -12.51 5.37
C ALA A 80 5.08 -11.63 5.81
N TYR A 81 4.84 -10.69 6.72
CA TYR A 81 5.88 -9.84 7.29
C TYR A 81 6.79 -10.62 8.24
N GLU A 82 6.22 -11.51 9.07
CA GLU A 82 6.99 -12.39 9.97
C GLU A 82 7.85 -13.40 9.19
N GLU A 83 7.33 -13.97 8.10
CA GLU A 83 8.10 -14.82 7.19
C GLU A 83 9.31 -14.07 6.59
N GLU A 84 9.10 -12.83 6.12
CA GLU A 84 10.20 -12.02 5.58
C GLU A 84 11.22 -11.65 6.67
N LYS A 85 10.74 -11.32 7.89
CA LYS A 85 11.58 -11.03 9.05
C LYS A 85 12.47 -12.22 9.42
N ALA A 86 11.97 -13.45 9.30
CA ALA A 86 12.74 -14.65 9.60
C ALA A 86 13.91 -14.88 8.63
N VAL A 87 13.81 -14.39 7.39
CA VAL A 87 14.83 -14.59 6.34
C VAL A 87 15.79 -13.40 6.23
N CYS A 88 15.34 -12.19 6.57
CA CYS A 88 16.14 -10.98 6.42
C CYS A 88 16.92 -10.63 7.70
N GLN A 89 18.21 -10.30 7.56
CA GLN A 89 19.10 -10.00 8.69
C GLN A 89 19.02 -8.54 9.17
N LYS A 90 18.35 -7.65 8.43
CA LYS A 90 18.27 -6.21 8.74
C LYS A 90 16.84 -5.78 9.06
N GLU A 91 16.58 -5.50 10.34
CA GLU A 91 15.25 -5.15 10.83
C GLU A 91 14.58 -3.97 10.13
N SER A 92 15.37 -2.98 9.73
CA SER A 92 14.86 -1.78 9.07
C SER A 92 14.49 -1.95 7.59
N GLU A 93 14.64 -3.16 7.02
CA GLU A 93 14.47 -3.43 5.59
C GLU A 93 13.41 -4.52 5.30
N TYR A 94 12.67 -4.98 6.33
CA TYR A 94 11.60 -5.97 6.19
C TYR A 94 10.41 -5.42 5.42
N SER A 95 10.08 -6.04 4.29
CA SER A 95 8.99 -5.56 3.45
C SER A 95 8.33 -6.70 2.70
N ILE A 96 7.00 -6.73 2.73
CA ILE A 96 6.19 -7.68 1.94
C ILE A 96 6.11 -7.28 0.46
N ALA A 97 6.84 -6.23 0.04
CA ALA A 97 6.92 -5.82 -1.35
C ALA A 97 7.30 -7.02 -2.25
N CYS A 98 6.62 -7.16 -3.38
CA CYS A 98 6.89 -8.28 -4.27
C CYS A 98 8.28 -8.16 -4.91
N GLY A 99 8.88 -9.29 -5.30
CA GLY A 99 10.26 -9.32 -5.81
C GLY A 99 10.50 -8.39 -7.00
N THR A 100 9.52 -8.25 -7.91
CA THR A 100 9.63 -7.34 -9.05
C THR A 100 9.62 -5.85 -8.66
N LEU A 101 9.05 -5.49 -7.50
CA LEU A 101 9.14 -4.13 -6.97
C LEU A 101 10.48 -3.92 -6.28
N LYS A 102 10.97 -4.91 -5.52
CA LYS A 102 12.29 -4.87 -4.86
C LYS A 102 13.45 -4.70 -5.85
N GLN A 103 13.28 -5.16 -7.09
CA GLN A 103 14.25 -5.00 -8.18
C GLN A 103 14.18 -3.65 -8.91
N ASP A 104 13.17 -2.81 -8.63
CA ASP A 104 13.04 -1.50 -9.29
C ASP A 104 14.11 -0.54 -8.74
N PRO A 105 14.88 0.17 -9.57
CA PRO A 105 15.88 1.14 -9.11
C PRO A 105 15.32 2.28 -8.25
N ALA A 106 14.02 2.55 -8.35
CA ALA A 106 13.35 3.56 -7.54
C ALA A 106 12.82 3.02 -6.20
N TYR A 107 12.98 1.73 -5.94
CA TYR A 107 12.60 1.13 -4.67
C TYR A 107 13.70 1.30 -3.63
N ASP A 108 13.38 1.90 -2.49
CA ASP A 108 14.23 1.93 -1.30
C ASP A 108 13.68 0.90 -0.29
N ALA A 109 14.53 -0.04 0.15
CA ALA A 109 14.13 -1.12 1.05
C ALA A 109 13.61 -0.61 2.40
N ARG A 110 14.15 0.51 2.91
CA ARG A 110 13.71 1.13 4.17
C ARG A 110 12.35 1.77 4.02
N ASP A 111 12.09 2.39 2.86
CA ASP A 111 10.77 2.91 2.55
C ASP A 111 9.75 1.78 2.39
N GLY A 112 10.14 0.67 1.76
CA GLY A 112 9.29 -0.53 1.67
C GLY A 112 8.89 -1.07 3.04
N HIS A 113 9.82 -1.07 4.00
CA HIS A 113 9.53 -1.42 5.39
C HIS A 113 8.53 -0.46 6.04
N VAL A 114 8.78 0.85 5.94
CA VAL A 114 7.88 1.88 6.48
C VAL A 114 6.47 1.75 5.91
N VAL A 115 6.34 1.52 4.61
CA VAL A 115 5.06 1.36 3.91
C VAL A 115 4.36 0.07 4.33
N THR A 116 5.09 -1.04 4.51
CA THR A 116 4.53 -2.31 4.99
C THR A 116 3.95 -2.15 6.40
N VAL A 117 4.74 -1.62 7.33
CA VAL A 117 4.30 -1.38 8.71
C VAL A 117 3.14 -0.38 8.77
N LEU A 118 3.16 0.66 7.93
CA LEU A 118 2.05 1.62 7.82
C LEU A 118 0.76 0.94 7.36
N GLY A 119 0.82 0.12 6.32
CA GLY A 119 -0.36 -0.58 5.81
C GLY A 119 -0.97 -1.53 6.85
N MET A 120 -0.13 -2.28 7.57
CA MET A 120 -0.61 -3.15 8.66
C MET A 120 -1.27 -2.33 9.79
N GLN A 121 -0.65 -1.25 10.24
CA GLN A 121 -1.22 -0.39 11.29
C GLN A 121 -2.54 0.27 10.88
N CYS A 122 -2.70 0.64 9.61
CA CYS A 122 -3.97 1.12 9.07
C CYS A 122 -5.08 0.06 9.14
N MET A 123 -4.71 -1.23 9.08
CA MET A 123 -5.63 -2.37 9.07
C MET A 123 -5.85 -3.00 10.44
N GLU A 124 -5.37 -2.38 11.53
CA GLU A 124 -5.59 -2.89 12.90
C GLU A 124 -7.08 -3.13 13.16
N PHE A 125 -7.39 -4.20 13.90
CA PHE A 125 -8.77 -4.55 14.20
C PHE A 125 -9.44 -3.45 15.04
N GLU A 126 -8.76 -2.99 16.09
CA GLU A 126 -9.22 -1.87 16.92
C GLU A 126 -9.06 -0.52 16.18
N PRO A 127 -10.15 0.21 15.89
CA PRO A 127 -10.11 1.53 15.26
C PRO A 127 -9.17 2.53 15.93
N GLU A 128 -9.06 2.48 17.26
CA GLU A 128 -8.29 3.41 18.10
C GLU A 128 -6.77 3.21 17.94
N ARG A 129 -6.34 2.03 17.47
CA ARG A 129 -4.93 1.74 17.19
C ARG A 129 -4.50 2.16 15.78
N ARG A 130 -5.47 2.49 14.93
CA ARG A 130 -5.19 2.97 13.57
C ARG A 130 -4.63 4.39 13.61
N PRO A 131 -3.67 4.73 12.73
CA PRO A 131 -3.20 6.10 12.60
C PRO A 131 -4.30 7.00 12.03
N THR A 132 -4.23 8.30 12.31
CA THR A 132 -5.08 9.27 11.62
C THR A 132 -4.62 9.48 10.18
N MET A 133 -5.50 9.93 9.28
CA MET A 133 -5.11 10.31 7.91
C MET A 133 -3.96 11.34 7.87
N LYS A 134 -3.88 12.23 8.87
CA LYS A 134 -2.77 13.18 9.03
C LYS A 134 -1.45 12.47 9.31
N ASP A 135 -1.46 11.46 10.16
CA ASP A 135 -0.25 10.68 10.50
C ASP A 135 0.19 9.80 9.33
N ILE A 136 -0.77 9.22 8.61
CA ILE A 136 -0.53 8.52 7.34
C ILE A 136 0.21 9.44 6.36
N CYS A 137 -0.32 10.64 6.10
CA CYS A 137 0.31 11.61 5.20
C CYS A 137 1.73 11.98 5.65
N LYS A 138 1.94 12.25 6.94
CA LYS A 138 3.29 12.55 7.47
C LYS A 138 4.27 11.40 7.23
N ARG A 139 3.84 10.15 7.47
CA ARG A 139 4.68 8.97 7.24
C ARG A 139 5.02 8.79 5.77
N LEU A 140 4.05 8.96 4.87
CA LEU A 140 4.31 8.92 3.42
C LEU A 140 5.24 10.03 2.95
N GLN A 141 5.12 11.24 3.50
CA GLN A 141 6.05 12.35 3.21
C GLN A 141 7.46 12.12 3.76
N SER A 142 7.60 11.26 4.77
CA SER A 142 8.89 10.94 5.39
C SER A 142 9.75 9.98 4.56
N LEU A 143 9.13 9.28 3.59
CA LEU A 143 9.79 8.32 2.70
C LEU A 143 10.93 8.98 1.94
N ARG A 144 12.06 8.29 1.86
CA ARG A 144 13.29 8.75 1.20
C ARG A 144 13.04 9.02 -0.27
N VAL A 145 12.32 8.14 -0.96
CA VAL A 145 11.97 8.31 -2.37
C VAL A 145 11.15 9.59 -2.55
N VAL A 146 10.18 9.86 -1.68
CA VAL A 146 9.34 11.06 -1.76
C VAL A 146 10.16 12.33 -1.52
N LYS A 147 11.10 12.32 -0.58
CA LYS A 147 12.01 13.45 -0.33
C LYS A 147 12.91 13.72 -1.53
N GLN A 148 13.53 12.69 -2.10
CA GLN A 148 14.38 12.81 -3.29
C GLN A 148 13.62 13.37 -4.49
N TYR A 149 12.36 12.94 -4.70
CA TYR A 149 11.53 13.48 -5.78
C TYR A 149 11.18 14.97 -5.58
N LYS A 150 11.00 15.43 -4.35
CA LYS A 150 10.78 16.87 -4.07
C LYS A 150 12.01 17.69 -4.43
N GLU A 151 13.20 17.21 -4.09
CA GLU A 151 14.46 17.88 -4.41
C GLU A 151 14.69 17.96 -5.92
N ILE A 152 14.34 16.90 -6.68
CA ILE A 152 14.45 16.86 -8.14
C ILE A 152 13.43 17.77 -8.84
N MET A 153 12.23 17.95 -8.29
CA MET A 153 11.17 18.79 -8.87
C MET A 153 11.29 20.27 -8.50
N LEU A 154 12.15 20.61 -7.53
CA LEU A 154 12.45 22.00 -7.13
C LEU A 154 13.74 22.54 -7.77
N LEU A 155 14.35 21.77 -8.66
CA LEU A 155 15.46 22.15 -9.54
C LEU A 155 14.97 22.25 -10.99
#